data_AF-V9V5J9-F1
#
_entry.id   AF-V9V5J9-F1
#
_cell.length_a   1.000
_cell.length_b   1.000
_cell.length_c   1.000
_cell.angle_alpha   90.00
_cell.angle_beta   90.00
_cell.angle_gamma   90.00
#
_symmetry.space_group_name_H-M   'P 1'
#
loop_
_entity.id
_entity.type
_entity.pdbx_description
1 polymer ?
#
loop_
_entity_poly.entity_id
_entity_poly.type
_entity_poly.pdbx_seq_one_letter_code
_entity_poly.pdbx_strand_id
1 'polypeptide(L)'
;MALSTAAFRDQLEQKLHHHLTLSHPIFKELLAPEGNRPLLRKVALQGYQLTKYFLTYVEHLFFHCPLPAHKRALITNCFEEETGRLSRTDNHVVLMQNFLRALGISDAERDAEQPLPATWELIDFRLQAVRDPARYHIGAAAVMIASEGQNLETVAGDARHVLLGRAYGLAEQDLLFFSVHQKEDVGHVNEGLDLVSQLCSTAQMQEEALQAVDHTCQLFYAMYENMYQAYCRAPQAEAV
;
A
#
# COMPACT_ATOMS: atom_id res chain seq x y z
N MET A 1 5.56 7.54 29.92
CA MET A 1 6.51 8.63 29.54
C MET A 1 6.80 8.49 28.06
N ALA A 2 7.06 9.58 27.36
CA ALA A 2 7.43 9.52 25.95
C ALA A 2 8.80 8.85 25.80
N LEU A 3 8.95 8.03 24.76
CA LEU A 3 10.21 7.42 24.36
C LEU A 3 11.11 8.46 23.69
N SER A 4 12.42 8.20 23.67
CA SER A 4 13.34 8.97 22.83
C SER A 4 13.02 8.75 21.35
N THR A 5 13.39 9.71 20.49
CA THR A 5 13.19 9.62 19.02
C THR A 5 13.71 8.30 18.46
N ALA A 6 14.92 7.87 18.84
CA ALA A 6 15.50 6.61 18.38
C ALA A 6 14.69 5.39 18.84
N ALA A 7 14.37 5.30 20.14
CA ALA A 7 13.60 4.16 20.65
C ALA A 7 12.17 4.12 20.08
N PHE A 8 11.58 5.27 19.80
CA PHE A 8 10.26 5.37 19.19
C PHE A 8 10.28 4.97 17.71
N ARG A 9 11.30 5.40 16.96
CA ARG A 9 11.55 4.99 15.57
C ARG A 9 11.62 3.47 15.47
N ASP A 10 12.39 2.83 16.35
CA ASP A 10 12.53 1.37 16.38
C ASP A 10 11.19 0.67 16.66
N GLN A 11 10.35 1.24 17.54
CA GLN A 11 9.02 0.68 17.80
C GLN A 11 8.06 0.80 16.62
N LEU A 12 8.11 1.90 15.86
CA LEU A 12 7.31 2.04 14.64
C LEU A 12 7.70 0.98 13.60
N GLU A 13 9.01 0.78 13.40
CA GLU A 13 9.54 -0.23 12.48
C GLU A 13 9.14 -1.65 12.90
N GLN A 14 9.27 -1.99 14.19
CA GLN A 14 8.80 -3.28 14.72
C GLN A 14 7.30 -3.48 14.50
N LYS A 15 6.50 -2.44 14.70
CA LYS A 15 5.05 -2.48 14.53
C LYS A 15 4.64 -2.77 13.09
N LEU A 16 5.35 -2.18 12.11
CA LEU A 16 5.14 -2.43 10.69
C LEU A 16 5.28 -3.92 10.34
N HIS A 17 6.26 -4.61 10.93
CA HIS A 17 6.58 -6.00 10.62
C HIS A 17 5.70 -7.05 11.32
N HIS A 18 4.78 -6.65 12.22
CA HIS A 18 3.94 -7.60 12.97
C HIS A 18 2.74 -8.15 12.18
N HIS A 19 2.32 -7.49 11.10
CA HIS A 19 1.11 -7.85 10.35
C HIS A 19 1.45 -8.00 8.85
N LEU A 20 1.87 -9.21 8.48
CA LEU A 20 2.25 -9.53 7.09
C LEU A 20 1.04 -9.93 6.26
N THR A 21 0.69 -9.13 5.24
CA THR A 21 -0.42 -9.42 4.31
C THR A 21 -0.16 -10.62 3.42
N LEU A 22 1.09 -10.84 3.00
CA LEU A 22 1.46 -11.99 2.16
C LEU A 22 1.27 -13.34 2.86
N SER A 23 1.07 -13.35 4.18
CA SER A 23 0.70 -14.55 4.93
C SER A 23 -0.76 -14.97 4.76
N HIS A 24 -1.61 -14.09 4.21
CA HIS A 24 -3.04 -14.31 4.06
C HIS A 24 -3.35 -15.52 3.13
N PRO A 25 -4.34 -16.39 3.45
CA PRO A 25 -4.69 -17.57 2.63
C PRO A 25 -4.96 -17.29 1.14
N ILE A 26 -5.43 -16.09 0.79
CA ILE A 26 -5.65 -15.69 -0.60
C ILE A 26 -4.37 -15.78 -1.45
N PHE A 27 -3.19 -15.56 -0.88
CA PHE A 27 -1.93 -15.66 -1.60
C PHE A 27 -1.55 -17.10 -1.94
N LYS A 28 -2.03 -18.09 -1.16
CA LYS A 28 -1.91 -19.51 -1.53
C LYS A 28 -2.78 -19.84 -2.74
N GLU A 29 -3.98 -19.25 -2.82
CA GLU A 29 -4.87 -19.41 -3.97
C GLU A 29 -4.31 -18.71 -5.22
N LEU A 30 -3.76 -17.50 -5.08
CA LEU A 30 -3.12 -16.76 -6.17
C LEU A 30 -1.91 -17.52 -6.71
N LEU A 31 -1.02 -17.97 -5.82
CA LEU A 31 0.24 -18.63 -6.17
C LEU A 31 0.12 -20.15 -6.29
N ALA A 32 -1.10 -20.67 -6.51
CA ALA A 32 -1.28 -22.07 -6.86
C ALA A 32 -0.43 -22.44 -8.09
N PRO A 33 0.00 -23.71 -8.26
CA PRO A 33 0.99 -24.08 -9.29
C PRO A 33 0.66 -23.63 -10.73
N GLU A 34 -0.63 -23.62 -11.10
CA GLU A 34 -1.10 -23.19 -12.42
C GLU A 34 -1.46 -21.69 -12.50
N GLY A 35 -1.38 -20.97 -11.36
CA GLY A 35 -1.85 -19.61 -11.19
C GLY A 35 -3.39 -19.48 -11.23
N ASN A 36 -3.97 -18.72 -10.30
CA ASN A 36 -5.41 -18.45 -10.34
C ASN A 36 -5.70 -17.10 -11.03
N ARG A 37 -5.76 -17.11 -12.36
CA ARG A 37 -5.90 -15.87 -13.16
C ARG A 37 -7.24 -15.15 -12.95
N PRO A 38 -8.39 -15.83 -12.84
CA PRO A 38 -9.66 -15.18 -12.48
C PRO A 38 -9.60 -14.47 -11.12
N LEU A 39 -8.98 -15.09 -10.11
CA LEU A 39 -8.79 -14.46 -8.80
C LEU A 39 -7.84 -13.27 -8.88
N LEU A 40 -6.69 -13.41 -9.57
CA LEU A 40 -5.73 -12.32 -9.73
C LEU A 40 -6.37 -11.09 -10.36
N ARG A 41 -7.22 -11.27 -11.38
CA ARG A 41 -7.94 -10.15 -11.99
C ARG A 41 -8.77 -9.37 -10.97
N LYS A 42 -9.54 -10.07 -10.14
CA LYS A 42 -10.38 -9.45 -9.09
C LYS A 42 -9.56 -8.79 -8.00
N VAL A 43 -8.47 -9.44 -7.55
CA VAL A 43 -7.55 -8.87 -6.56
C VAL A 43 -6.86 -7.62 -7.10
N ALA A 44 -6.42 -7.64 -8.36
CA ALA A 44 -5.75 -6.51 -9.00
C ALA A 44 -6.70 -5.30 -9.17
N LEU A 45 -7.97 -5.55 -9.52
CA LEU A 45 -9.01 -4.52 -9.57
C LEU A 45 -9.20 -3.81 -8.23
N GLN A 46 -9.20 -4.56 -7.11
CA GLN A 46 -9.25 -3.97 -5.77
C GLN A 46 -7.94 -3.26 -5.40
N GLY A 47 -6.78 -3.79 -5.81
CA GLY A 47 -5.49 -3.13 -5.65
C GLY A 47 -5.44 -1.75 -6.35
N TYR A 48 -6.00 -1.65 -7.55
CA TYR A 48 -6.10 -0.38 -8.29
C TYR A 48 -6.93 0.67 -7.55
N GLN A 49 -7.93 0.25 -6.77
CA GLN A 49 -8.68 1.18 -5.93
C GLN A 49 -7.77 1.86 -4.90
N LEU A 50 -6.76 1.18 -4.35
CA LEU A 50 -5.80 1.84 -3.45
C LEU A 50 -4.88 2.78 -4.23
N THR A 51 -4.33 2.30 -5.36
CA THR A 51 -3.34 3.04 -6.15
C THR A 51 -3.86 4.41 -6.59
N LYS A 52 -5.11 4.49 -7.05
CA LYS A 52 -5.67 5.75 -7.58
C LYS A 52 -5.87 6.85 -6.51
N TYR A 53 -5.84 6.51 -5.22
CA TYR A 53 -5.91 7.50 -4.13
C TYR A 53 -4.53 7.82 -3.54
N PHE A 54 -3.48 7.07 -3.86
CA PHE A 54 -2.22 7.14 -3.14
C PHE A 54 -1.57 8.52 -3.24
N LEU A 55 -1.50 9.09 -4.45
CA LEU A 55 -0.98 10.44 -4.67
C LEU A 55 -1.68 11.48 -3.81
N THR A 56 -3.01 11.43 -3.68
CA THR A 56 -3.77 12.36 -2.83
C THR A 56 -3.33 12.32 -1.37
N TYR A 57 -2.94 11.14 -0.85
CA TYR A 57 -2.41 11.05 0.50
C TYR A 57 -1.11 11.84 0.65
N VAL A 58 -0.16 11.61 -0.25
CA VAL A 58 1.15 12.25 -0.20
C VAL A 58 1.04 13.76 -0.44
N GLU A 59 0.13 14.20 -1.31
CA GLU A 59 -0.19 15.62 -1.52
C GLU A 59 -0.65 16.31 -0.24
N HIS A 60 -1.60 15.70 0.50
CA HIS A 60 -2.07 16.22 1.77
C HIS A 60 -0.95 16.27 2.82
N LEU A 61 -0.12 15.21 2.90
CA LEU A 61 1.03 15.18 3.80
C LEU A 61 2.05 16.26 3.44
N PHE A 62 2.39 16.45 2.17
CA PHE A 62 3.26 17.55 1.74
C PHE A 62 2.67 18.91 2.14
N PHE A 63 1.38 19.13 1.86
CA PHE A 63 0.71 20.40 2.11
C PHE A 63 0.68 20.76 3.60
N HIS A 64 0.31 19.80 4.46
CA HIS A 64 0.15 20.00 5.90
C HIS A 64 1.44 19.77 6.72
N CYS A 65 2.55 19.38 6.08
CA CYS A 65 3.79 19.02 6.79
C CYS A 65 4.28 20.13 7.74
N PRO A 66 4.32 19.87 9.06
CA PRO A 66 4.74 20.87 10.06
C PRO A 66 6.26 20.97 10.19
N LEU A 67 7.02 20.05 9.59
CA LEU A 67 8.48 19.97 9.70
C LEU A 67 9.15 20.28 8.33
N PRO A 68 9.67 21.51 8.12
CA PRO A 68 10.24 21.93 6.84
C PRO A 68 11.32 21.01 6.27
N ALA A 69 12.09 20.32 7.14
CA ALA A 69 13.14 19.40 6.76
C ALA A 69 12.64 18.24 5.88
N HIS A 70 11.39 17.78 6.09
CA HIS A 70 10.80 16.64 5.40
C HIS A 70 10.02 17.02 4.12
N LYS A 71 9.74 18.31 3.91
CA LYS A 71 8.95 18.76 2.74
C LYS A 71 9.61 18.42 1.40
N ARG A 72 10.95 18.34 1.36
CA ARG A 72 11.66 17.99 0.14
C ARG A 72 11.45 16.52 -0.24
N ALA A 73 11.48 15.62 0.74
CA ALA A 73 11.23 14.21 0.47
C ALA A 73 9.77 14.01 0.03
N LEU A 74 8.82 14.64 0.73
CA LEU A 74 7.39 14.56 0.39
C LEU A 74 7.07 15.10 -1.02
N ILE A 75 7.62 16.26 -1.42
CA ILE A 75 7.39 16.77 -2.79
C ILE A 75 8.09 15.91 -3.85
N THR A 76 9.21 15.27 -3.51
CA THR A 76 9.89 14.33 -4.40
C THR A 76 9.04 13.09 -4.59
N ASN A 77 8.41 12.57 -3.52
CA ASN A 77 7.45 11.47 -3.58
C ASN A 77 6.23 11.86 -4.46
N CYS A 78 5.56 13.01 -4.21
CA CYS A 78 4.49 13.50 -5.08
C CYS A 78 4.90 13.59 -6.56
N PHE A 79 6.10 14.12 -6.82
CA PHE A 79 6.62 14.26 -8.18
C PHE A 79 6.85 12.90 -8.84
N GLU A 80 7.37 11.93 -8.10
CA GLU A 80 7.58 10.58 -8.64
C GLU A 80 6.26 9.85 -8.89
N GLU A 81 5.37 9.84 -7.91
CA GLU A 81 4.05 9.21 -8.03
C GLU A 81 3.26 9.71 -9.23
N GLU A 82 3.33 11.02 -9.52
CA GLU A 82 2.61 11.68 -10.62
C GLU A 82 3.32 11.55 -11.98
N THR A 83 4.64 11.34 -12.01
CA THR A 83 5.42 11.44 -13.26
C THR A 83 6.26 10.23 -13.65
N GLY A 84 6.66 9.38 -12.70
CA GLY A 84 7.56 8.24 -12.93
C GLY A 84 8.99 8.64 -13.35
N ARG A 85 9.39 9.91 -13.22
CA ARG A 85 10.60 10.44 -13.86
C ARG A 85 11.90 10.00 -13.20
N LEU A 86 11.90 9.80 -11.88
CA LEU A 86 13.05 9.34 -11.10
C LEU A 86 13.28 7.84 -11.34
N SER A 87 12.22 7.04 -11.37
CA SER A 87 12.25 5.62 -11.75
C SER A 87 12.49 5.41 -13.25
N ARG A 88 12.29 6.45 -14.07
CA ARG A 88 12.31 6.43 -15.55
C ARG A 88 11.24 5.50 -16.13
N THR A 89 10.07 5.52 -15.52
CA THR A 89 8.89 4.77 -15.92
C THR A 89 7.72 5.73 -16.18
N ASP A 90 6.51 5.19 -16.37
CA ASP A 90 5.29 5.99 -16.31
C ASP A 90 4.91 6.27 -14.85
N ASN A 91 3.94 7.16 -14.63
CA ASN A 91 3.41 7.40 -13.29
C ASN A 91 2.76 6.14 -12.68
N HIS A 92 2.67 6.10 -11.36
CA HIS A 92 2.36 4.86 -10.63
C HIS A 92 0.94 4.34 -10.92
N VAL A 93 0.00 5.25 -11.19
CA VAL A 93 -1.36 4.89 -11.62
C VAL A 93 -1.32 4.21 -13.00
N VAL A 94 -0.58 4.77 -13.96
CA VAL A 94 -0.41 4.19 -15.30
C VAL A 94 0.30 2.84 -15.24
N LEU A 95 1.32 2.67 -14.38
CA LEU A 95 1.97 1.38 -14.17
C LEU A 95 0.96 0.31 -13.70
N MET A 96 0.09 0.65 -12.74
CA MET A 96 -0.95 -0.27 -12.29
C MET A 96 -1.97 -0.55 -13.41
N GLN A 97 -2.34 0.43 -14.22
CA GLN A 97 -3.22 0.23 -15.38
C GLN A 97 -2.58 -0.71 -16.41
N ASN A 98 -1.27 -0.59 -16.66
CA ASN A 98 -0.55 -1.48 -17.57
C ASN A 98 -0.55 -2.92 -17.07
N PHE A 99 -0.35 -3.13 -15.76
CA PHE A 99 -0.51 -4.45 -15.13
C PHE A 99 -1.94 -5.01 -15.33
N LEU A 100 -2.98 -4.21 -15.11
CA LEU A 100 -4.36 -4.63 -15.35
C LEU A 100 -4.59 -5.06 -16.81
N ARG A 101 -4.07 -4.30 -17.79
CA ARG A 101 -4.17 -4.63 -19.22
C ARG A 101 -3.43 -5.93 -19.56
N ALA A 102 -2.28 -6.19 -18.95
CA ALA A 102 -1.55 -7.46 -19.09
C ALA A 102 -2.34 -8.67 -18.54
N LEU A 103 -3.25 -8.43 -17.59
CA LEU A 103 -4.22 -9.43 -17.12
C LEU A 103 -5.47 -9.55 -18.01
N GLY A 104 -5.54 -8.78 -19.09
CA GLY A 104 -6.66 -8.70 -20.02
C GLY A 104 -7.85 -7.92 -19.46
N ILE A 105 -7.66 -7.06 -18.46
CA ILE A 105 -8.73 -6.22 -17.90
C ILE A 105 -8.82 -4.96 -18.74
N SER A 106 -10.01 -4.68 -19.26
CA SER A 106 -10.26 -3.45 -20.03
C SER A 106 -10.35 -2.23 -19.14
N ASP A 107 -10.08 -1.05 -19.71
CA ASP A 107 -10.27 0.24 -19.03
C ASP A 107 -11.73 0.42 -18.56
N ALA A 108 -12.71 -0.09 -19.31
CA ALA A 108 -14.13 -0.06 -18.93
C ALA A 108 -14.43 -0.94 -17.70
N GLU A 109 -13.86 -2.15 -17.62
CA GLU A 109 -13.98 -3.01 -16.43
C GLU A 109 -13.31 -2.36 -15.21
N ARG A 110 -12.10 -1.81 -15.39
CA ARG A 110 -11.36 -1.08 -14.35
C ARG A 110 -12.18 0.09 -13.79
N ASP A 111 -12.78 0.89 -14.67
CA ASP A 111 -13.51 2.09 -14.30
C ASP A 111 -14.89 1.78 -13.69
N ALA A 112 -15.47 0.63 -14.03
CA ALA A 112 -16.71 0.15 -13.43
C ALA A 112 -16.52 -0.42 -12.02
N GLU A 113 -15.33 -0.94 -11.70
CA GLU A 113 -15.05 -1.57 -10.41
C GLU A 113 -15.24 -0.60 -9.24
N GLN A 114 -15.98 -1.06 -8.23
CA GLN A 114 -16.14 -0.38 -6.95
C GLN A 114 -15.31 -1.07 -5.86
N PRO A 115 -14.74 -0.31 -4.89
CA PRO A 115 -14.05 -0.93 -3.77
C PRO A 115 -15.02 -1.79 -2.95
N LEU A 116 -14.57 -2.97 -2.55
CA LEU A 116 -15.25 -3.75 -1.52
C LEU A 116 -15.28 -2.97 -0.19
N PRO A 117 -16.20 -3.29 0.74
CA PRO A 117 -16.31 -2.56 2.01
C PRO A 117 -14.98 -2.42 2.77
N ALA A 118 -14.19 -3.48 2.90
CA ALA A 118 -12.91 -3.41 3.62
C ALA A 118 -11.84 -2.64 2.82
N THR A 119 -11.86 -2.70 1.48
CA THR A 119 -11.00 -1.87 0.63
C THR A 119 -11.32 -0.39 0.83
N TRP A 120 -12.61 -0.03 0.87
CA TRP A 120 -13.05 1.35 1.11
C TRP A 120 -12.69 1.82 2.52
N GLU A 121 -12.83 0.98 3.54
CA GLU A 121 -12.45 1.31 4.92
C GLU A 121 -10.96 1.70 5.02
N LEU A 122 -10.08 0.95 4.36
CA LEU A 122 -8.66 1.29 4.26
C LEU A 122 -8.41 2.61 3.53
N ILE A 123 -9.15 2.88 2.45
CA ILE A 123 -9.04 4.13 1.70
C ILE A 123 -9.51 5.31 2.55
N ASP A 124 -10.67 5.19 3.18
CA ASP A 124 -11.31 6.25 3.96
C ASP A 124 -10.50 6.57 5.21
N PHE A 125 -10.06 5.57 5.98
CA PHE A 125 -9.22 5.80 7.17
C PHE A 125 -8.01 6.70 6.85
N ARG A 126 -7.31 6.40 5.75
CA ARG A 126 -6.14 7.19 5.31
C ARG A 126 -6.56 8.57 4.82
N LEU A 127 -7.63 8.70 4.04
CA LEU A 127 -8.15 10.00 3.57
C LEU A 127 -8.52 10.90 4.77
N GLN A 128 -9.24 10.37 5.75
CA GLN A 128 -9.64 11.12 6.94
C GLN A 128 -8.42 11.53 7.79
N ALA A 129 -7.40 10.67 7.87
CA ALA A 129 -6.20 10.96 8.64
C ALA A 129 -5.33 12.06 7.99
N VAL A 130 -5.14 12.04 6.67
CA VAL A 130 -4.28 13.03 5.99
C VAL A 130 -4.96 14.40 5.79
N ARG A 131 -6.29 14.45 5.74
CA ARG A 131 -7.06 15.69 5.50
C ARG A 131 -7.14 16.60 6.72
N ASP A 132 -6.97 16.06 7.91
CA ASP A 132 -7.03 16.81 9.17
C ASP A 132 -5.61 17.12 9.68
N PRO A 133 -5.16 18.40 9.65
CA PRO A 133 -3.84 18.78 10.17
C PRO A 133 -3.63 18.41 11.64
N ALA A 134 -4.70 18.33 12.45
CA ALA A 134 -4.59 17.91 13.85
C ALA A 134 -4.23 16.43 14.00
N ARG A 135 -4.43 15.64 12.95
CA ARG A 135 -4.14 14.20 12.87
C ARG A 135 -2.93 13.89 12.00
N TYR A 136 -2.09 14.89 11.70
CA TYR A 136 -0.97 14.73 10.77
C TYR A 136 -0.07 13.53 11.10
N HIS A 137 0.29 13.32 12.37
CA HIS A 137 1.13 12.17 12.78
C HIS A 137 0.47 10.83 12.52
N ILE A 138 -0.86 10.73 12.66
CA ILE A 138 -1.64 9.54 12.31
C ILE A 138 -1.61 9.31 10.80
N GLY A 139 -1.86 10.36 10.01
CA GLY A 139 -1.81 10.28 8.55
C GLY A 139 -0.43 9.89 8.02
N ALA A 140 0.62 10.52 8.54
CA ALA A 140 2.00 10.22 8.16
C ALA A 140 2.38 8.78 8.52
N ALA A 141 2.01 8.30 9.72
CA ALA A 141 2.25 6.93 10.12
C ALA A 141 1.47 5.89 9.27
N ALA A 142 0.20 6.17 8.97
CA ALA A 142 -0.63 5.28 8.16
C ALA A 142 -0.15 5.18 6.70
N VAL A 143 0.34 6.27 6.12
CA VAL A 143 0.71 6.33 4.69
C VAL A 143 2.19 6.00 4.52
N MET A 144 3.08 6.84 5.03
CA MET A 144 4.52 6.77 4.76
C MET A 144 5.20 5.57 5.41
N ILE A 145 4.64 5.03 6.51
CA ILE A 145 5.19 3.83 7.17
C ILE A 145 4.39 2.60 6.78
N ALA A 146 3.09 2.56 7.12
CA ALA A 146 2.31 1.34 6.93
C ALA A 146 1.96 1.05 5.48
N SER A 147 1.41 2.02 4.73
CA SER A 147 0.97 1.75 3.35
C SER A 147 2.13 1.43 2.41
N GLU A 148 3.21 2.21 2.50
CA GLU A 148 4.43 1.96 1.72
C GLU A 148 5.16 0.69 2.19
N GLY A 149 5.26 0.48 3.50
CA GLY A 149 5.94 -0.70 4.05
C GLY A 149 5.27 -2.02 3.70
N GLN A 150 3.95 -2.03 3.52
CA GLN A 150 3.22 -3.21 3.05
C GLN A 150 3.62 -3.65 1.64
N ASN A 151 4.22 -2.77 0.81
CA ASN A 151 4.74 -3.17 -0.50
C ASN A 151 6.07 -3.90 -0.45
N LEU A 152 6.81 -3.78 0.66
CA LEU A 152 8.14 -4.37 0.84
C LEU A 152 8.12 -5.84 1.28
N GLU A 153 6.94 -6.38 1.57
CA GLU A 153 6.81 -7.77 2.01
C GLU A 153 7.34 -8.77 0.96
N THR A 154 7.98 -9.82 1.46
CA THR A 154 8.50 -10.93 0.64
C THR A 154 7.98 -12.27 1.18
N VAL A 155 7.86 -13.27 0.31
CA VAL A 155 7.57 -14.66 0.71
C VAL A 155 8.74 -15.53 0.28
N ALA A 156 9.35 -16.22 1.24
CA ALA A 156 10.55 -17.04 1.01
C ALA A 156 11.70 -16.28 0.31
N GLY A 157 11.80 -14.96 0.53
CA GLY A 157 12.80 -14.09 -0.09
C GLY A 157 12.42 -13.55 -1.47
N ASP A 158 11.33 -14.02 -2.07
CA ASP A 158 10.84 -13.53 -3.35
C ASP A 158 9.85 -12.37 -3.15
N ALA A 159 10.07 -11.28 -3.89
CA ALA A 159 9.16 -10.13 -3.95
C ALA A 159 7.94 -10.40 -4.83
N ARG A 160 6.88 -9.59 -4.68
CA ARG A 160 5.60 -9.76 -5.41
C ARG A 160 5.77 -9.88 -6.93
N HIS A 161 6.62 -9.05 -7.55
CA HIS A 161 6.86 -9.12 -8.99
C HIS A 161 7.47 -10.46 -9.42
N VAL A 162 8.40 -11.03 -8.63
CA VAL A 162 9.00 -12.34 -8.93
C VAL A 162 7.96 -13.45 -8.85
N LEU A 163 7.14 -13.43 -7.79
CA LEU A 163 6.08 -14.41 -7.55
C LEU A 163 5.03 -14.39 -8.65
N LEU A 164 4.53 -13.20 -9.00
CA LEU A 164 3.52 -13.01 -10.04
C LEU A 164 4.06 -13.31 -11.44
N GLY A 165 5.29 -12.88 -11.75
CA GLY A 165 5.94 -13.19 -13.02
C GLY A 165 6.04 -14.69 -13.26
N ARG A 166 6.50 -15.44 -12.26
CA ARG A 166 6.61 -16.91 -12.33
C ARG A 166 5.25 -17.59 -12.45
N ALA A 167 4.28 -17.22 -11.61
CA ALA A 167 2.99 -17.91 -11.55
C ALA A 167 2.08 -17.64 -12.75
N TYR A 168 2.24 -16.50 -13.43
CA TYR A 168 1.33 -16.06 -14.49
C TYR A 168 1.99 -15.86 -15.84
N GLY A 169 3.31 -16.08 -15.97
CA GLY A 169 4.04 -15.87 -17.21
C GLY A 169 4.04 -14.42 -17.68
N LEU A 170 4.05 -13.47 -16.73
CA LEU A 170 4.08 -12.03 -17.02
C LEU A 170 5.51 -11.56 -17.29
N ALA A 171 5.65 -10.63 -18.23
CA ALA A 171 6.94 -10.04 -18.55
C ALA A 171 7.33 -8.97 -17.50
N GLU A 172 8.61 -8.60 -17.47
CA GLU A 172 9.11 -7.56 -16.54
C GLU A 172 8.37 -6.23 -16.73
N GLN A 173 8.08 -5.84 -17.97
CA GLN A 173 7.34 -4.60 -18.24
C GLN A 173 5.91 -4.59 -17.66
N ASP A 174 5.29 -5.77 -17.52
CA ASP A 174 3.93 -5.90 -16.98
C ASP A 174 3.92 -5.75 -15.45
N LEU A 175 5.09 -5.89 -14.81
CA LEU A 175 5.27 -5.96 -13.36
C LEU A 175 5.98 -4.74 -12.79
N LEU A 176 6.24 -3.71 -13.62
CA LEU A 176 6.96 -2.50 -13.23
C LEU A 176 6.37 -1.81 -12.00
N PHE A 177 5.03 -1.79 -11.87
CA PHE A 177 4.37 -1.26 -10.67
C PHE A 177 4.98 -1.87 -9.40
N PHE A 178 5.10 -3.19 -9.33
CA PHE A 178 5.59 -3.88 -8.14
C PHE A 178 7.11 -3.79 -7.96
N SER A 179 7.90 -3.78 -9.05
CA SER A 179 9.36 -3.71 -8.93
C SER A 179 9.86 -2.31 -8.57
N VAL A 180 9.18 -1.25 -9.04
CA VAL A 180 9.43 0.13 -8.62
C VAL A 180 9.16 0.28 -7.12
N HIS A 181 7.96 -0.09 -6.64
CA HIS A 181 7.62 0.02 -5.21
C HIS A 181 8.52 -0.83 -4.31
N GLN A 182 8.92 -2.05 -4.74
CA GLN A 182 9.85 -2.88 -3.96
C GLN A 182 11.19 -2.18 -3.67
N LYS A 183 11.61 -1.25 -4.55
CA LYS A 183 12.86 -0.52 -4.44
C LYS A 183 12.67 0.84 -3.76
N GLU A 184 11.67 1.61 -4.18
CA GLU A 184 11.49 3.00 -3.77
C GLU A 184 10.90 3.11 -2.36
N ASP A 185 9.95 2.25 -2.01
CA ASP A 185 9.27 2.30 -0.71
C ASP A 185 10.22 2.03 0.46
N VAL A 186 11.41 1.45 0.23
CA VAL A 186 12.46 1.34 1.26
C VAL A 186 12.90 2.74 1.72
N GLY A 187 13.12 3.65 0.77
CA GLY A 187 13.51 5.02 1.07
C GLY A 187 12.38 5.80 1.72
N HIS A 188 11.17 5.67 1.19
CA HIS A 188 10.00 6.37 1.70
C HIS A 188 9.59 5.90 3.11
N VAL A 189 9.67 4.60 3.41
CA VAL A 189 9.43 4.07 4.77
C VAL A 189 10.45 4.64 5.75
N ASN A 190 11.72 4.69 5.37
CA ASN A 190 12.74 5.32 6.22
C ASN A 190 12.47 6.81 6.45
N GLU A 191 12.06 7.54 5.41
CA GLU A 191 11.64 8.94 5.54
C GLU A 191 10.41 9.08 6.46
N GLY A 192 9.43 8.18 6.34
CA GLY A 192 8.25 8.13 7.19
C GLY A 192 8.60 7.88 8.65
N LEU A 193 9.47 6.91 8.92
CA LEU A 193 9.99 6.60 10.26
C LEU A 193 10.69 7.83 10.87
N ASP A 194 11.52 8.52 10.09
CA ASP A 194 12.23 9.72 10.55
C ASP A 194 11.26 10.88 10.80
N LEU A 195 10.35 11.16 9.87
CA LEU A 195 9.32 12.20 10.01
C LEU A 195 8.44 12.00 11.25
N VAL A 196 7.87 10.80 11.40
CA VAL A 196 6.94 10.50 12.50
C VAL A 196 7.68 10.49 13.83
N SER A 197 8.90 9.93 13.88
CA SER A 197 9.66 9.88 15.13
C SER A 197 10.13 11.25 15.63
N GLN A 198 10.42 12.18 14.72
CA GLN A 198 10.76 13.57 15.07
C GLN A 198 9.52 14.39 15.45
N LEU A 199 8.38 14.11 14.82
CA LEU A 199 7.13 14.83 15.07
C LEU A 199 6.49 14.46 16.42
N CYS A 200 6.46 13.17 16.77
CA CYS A 200 5.77 12.66 17.95
C CYS A 200 6.56 12.88 19.25
N SER A 201 6.48 14.10 19.77
CA SER A 201 7.20 14.55 20.98
C SER A 201 6.51 14.21 22.31
N THR A 202 5.26 13.73 22.28
CA THR A 202 4.49 13.36 23.48
C THR A 202 4.14 11.88 23.48
N ALA A 203 3.90 11.31 24.67
CA ALA A 203 3.52 9.90 24.81
C ALA A 203 2.21 9.60 24.05
N GLN A 204 1.26 10.53 24.05
CA GLN A 204 -0.01 10.38 23.33
C GLN A 204 0.21 10.31 21.82
N MET A 205 0.99 11.24 21.24
CA MET A 205 1.28 11.21 19.79
C MET A 205 2.00 9.92 19.38
N GLN A 206 2.93 9.44 20.23
CA GLN A 206 3.64 8.19 19.98
C GLN A 206 2.69 6.99 19.99
N GLU A 207 1.79 6.92 20.96
CA GLU A 207 0.76 5.89 21.04
C GLU A 207 -0.19 5.91 19.84
N GLU A 208 -0.70 7.09 19.48
CA GLU A 208 -1.59 7.28 18.33
C GLU A 208 -0.92 6.90 17.00
N ALA A 209 0.36 7.22 16.83
CA ALA A 209 1.12 6.84 15.64
C ALA A 209 1.39 5.31 15.58
N LEU A 210 1.71 4.67 16.70
CA LEU A 210 1.85 3.20 16.77
C LEU A 210 0.53 2.49 16.46
N GLN A 211 -0.58 3.02 16.99
CA GLN A 211 -1.92 2.53 16.68
C GLN A 211 -2.26 2.74 15.20
N ALA A 212 -1.86 3.87 14.60
CA ALA A 212 -2.08 4.13 13.19
C ALA A 212 -1.36 3.12 12.28
N VAL A 213 -0.10 2.79 12.60
CA VAL A 213 0.66 1.75 11.86
C VAL A 213 -0.05 0.41 11.98
N ASP A 214 -0.34 -0.02 13.20
CA ASP A 214 -0.99 -1.31 13.51
C ASP A 214 -2.34 -1.46 12.82
N HIS A 215 -3.20 -0.44 12.97
CA HIS A 215 -4.53 -0.42 12.41
C HIS A 215 -4.49 -0.43 10.87
N THR A 216 -3.56 0.30 10.26
CA THR A 216 -3.41 0.28 8.80
C THR A 216 -3.04 -1.12 8.30
N CYS A 217 -2.09 -1.81 8.96
CA CYS A 217 -1.74 -3.18 8.58
C CYS A 217 -2.92 -4.16 8.78
N GLN A 218 -3.72 -3.98 9.84
CA GLN A 218 -4.95 -4.76 10.05
C GLN A 218 -5.99 -4.51 8.95
N LEU A 219 -6.17 -3.25 8.52
CA LEU A 219 -7.07 -2.90 7.42
C LEU A 219 -6.61 -3.49 6.09
N PHE A 220 -5.30 -3.52 5.83
CA PHE A 220 -4.74 -4.25 4.70
C PHE A 220 -5.05 -5.76 4.76
N TYR A 221 -4.86 -6.40 5.92
CA TYR A 221 -5.22 -7.80 6.10
C TYR A 221 -6.72 -8.02 5.89
N ALA A 222 -7.57 -7.14 6.46
CA ALA A 222 -9.03 -7.19 6.32
C ALA A 222 -9.49 -7.01 4.86
N MET A 223 -8.80 -6.18 4.08
CA MET A 223 -9.03 -6.05 2.64
C MET A 223 -8.82 -7.39 1.92
N TYR A 224 -7.70 -8.09 2.18
CA TYR A 224 -7.46 -9.41 1.60
C TYR A 224 -8.43 -10.48 2.10
N GLU A 225 -8.83 -10.42 3.38
CA GLU A 225 -9.86 -11.30 3.94
C GLU A 225 -11.22 -11.08 3.27
N ASN A 226 -11.62 -9.83 3.06
CA ASN A 226 -12.86 -9.51 2.36
C ASN A 226 -12.87 -10.03 0.92
N MET A 227 -11.76 -9.88 0.20
CA MET A 227 -11.59 -10.47 -1.15
C MET A 227 -11.66 -12.00 -1.11
N TYR A 228 -11.03 -12.63 -0.13
CA TYR A 228 -11.03 -14.09 -0.01
C TYR A 228 -12.44 -14.64 0.25
N GLN A 229 -13.21 -13.99 1.12
CA GLN A 229 -14.61 -14.35 1.33
C GLN A 229 -15.46 -14.14 0.07
N ALA A 230 -15.30 -12.99 -0.59
CA ALA A 230 -16.08 -12.65 -1.78
C ALA A 230 -15.75 -13.51 -3.01
N TYR A 231 -14.50 -13.92 -3.18
CA TYR A 231 -14.02 -14.50 -4.44
C TYR A 231 -13.61 -15.97 -4.34
N CYS A 232 -13.29 -16.48 -3.15
CA CYS A 232 -12.88 -17.88 -2.96
C CYS A 232 -13.90 -18.69 -2.16
N ARG A 233 -14.66 -18.07 -1.24
CA ARG A 233 -15.60 -18.79 -0.35
C ARG A 233 -17.08 -18.55 -0.64
N ALA A 234 -17.43 -17.51 -1.38
CA ALA A 234 -18.81 -17.33 -1.82
C ALA A 234 -19.21 -18.53 -2.71
N PRO A 235 -20.37 -19.17 -2.50
CA PRO A 235 -20.86 -20.19 -3.41
C PRO A 235 -20.93 -19.56 -4.81
N GLN A 236 -20.28 -20.19 -5.79
CA GLN A 236 -20.37 -19.74 -7.17
C GLN A 236 -21.86 -19.77 -7.55
N ALA A 237 -22.44 -18.61 -7.83
CA ALA A 237 -23.76 -18.56 -8.45
C ALA A 237 -23.63 -19.34 -9.77
N GLU A 238 -24.37 -20.44 -9.90
CA GLU A 238 -24.43 -21.22 -11.12
C GLU A 238 -24.76 -20.27 -12.27
N ALA A 239 -23.88 -20.22 -13.28
CA ALA A 239 -24.16 -19.52 -14.51
C ALA A 239 -25.37 -20.23 -15.17
N VAL A 240 -26.51 -19.52 -15.21
CA VAL A 240 -27.69 -19.90 -15.99
C VAL A 240 -27.48 -19.51 -17.45
#